data_AF-A0A1F6THG7-F1
#
_entry.id   AF-A0A1F6THG7-F1
#
_cell.length_a   1.000
_cell.length_b   1.000
_cell.length_c   1.000
_cell.angle_alpha   90.00
_cell.angle_beta   90.00
_cell.angle_gamma   90.00
#
_symmetry.space_group_name_H-M   'P 1'
#
loop_
_entity.id
_entity.type
_entity.pdbx_description
1 polymer ?
#
loop_
_entity_poly.entity_id
_entity_poly.type
_entity_poly.pdbx_seq_one_letter_code
_entity_poly.pdbx_strand_id
1 'polypeptide(L)'
;MLAEGRNGANAEGIEKGRTEGIAKGAEAERARIRGVLDHRMAGHEELIDRLAFDGTTSPDAAAAQVLKAEKAARVTTLGNLLEDGKVPARVKPSSSIEDRGAESDSHLSVEDRCKAKWDKDSKVRGEFIDLASYTAFEKAQAAGQIRILGKKSA
;
A
#
# COMPACT_ATOMS: atom_id res chain seq x y z
N MET A 1 -57.06 48.90 -42.85
CA MET A 1 -57.39 47.95 -41.76
C MET A 1 -56.90 46.52 -41.97
N LEU A 2 -57.18 45.80 -43.08
CA LEU A 2 -56.76 44.38 -43.23
C LEU A 2 -55.26 44.13 -43.53
N ALA A 3 -54.52 45.15 -43.95
CA ALA A 3 -53.09 45.04 -44.25
C ALA A 3 -52.21 45.28 -43.01
N GLU A 4 -52.60 46.22 -42.15
CA GLU A 4 -51.86 46.56 -40.92
C GLU A 4 -51.94 45.44 -39.87
N GLY A 5 -53.10 44.78 -39.74
CA GLY A 5 -53.27 43.64 -38.82
C GLY A 5 -52.41 42.42 -39.16
N ARG A 6 -52.13 42.17 -40.46
CA ARG A 6 -51.24 41.08 -40.90
C ARG A 6 -49.76 41.38 -40.63
N ASN A 7 -49.34 42.64 -40.77
CA ASN A 7 -47.96 43.04 -40.48
C ASN A 7 -47.67 43.02 -38.97
N GLY A 8 -48.62 43.44 -38.13
CA GLY A 8 -48.51 43.34 -36.68
C GLY A 8 -48.40 41.90 -36.18
N ALA A 9 -49.28 41.01 -36.67
CA ALA A 9 -49.26 39.60 -36.30
C ALA A 9 -47.97 38.87 -36.71
N ASN A 10 -47.36 39.24 -37.84
CA ASN A 10 -46.08 38.68 -38.28
C ASN A 10 -44.92 39.13 -37.38
N ALA A 11 -44.90 40.41 -36.98
CA ALA A 11 -43.88 40.93 -36.07
C ALA A 11 -43.98 40.30 -34.67
N GLU A 12 -45.19 40.12 -34.14
CA GLU A 12 -45.41 39.40 -32.88
C GLU A 12 -44.98 37.94 -32.95
N GLY A 13 -45.24 37.26 -34.07
CA GLY A 13 -44.80 35.88 -34.29
C GLY A 13 -43.28 35.73 -34.31
N ILE A 14 -42.57 36.66 -34.96
CA ILE A 14 -41.10 36.67 -35.01
C ILE A 14 -40.52 36.89 -33.61
N GLU A 15 -41.04 37.87 -32.87
CA GLU A 15 -40.53 38.18 -31.53
C GLU A 15 -40.84 37.06 -30.53
N LYS A 16 -42.02 36.45 -30.63
CA LYS A 16 -42.37 35.26 -29.85
C LYS A 16 -41.45 34.08 -30.18
N GLY A 17 -41.20 33.82 -31.46
CA GLY A 17 -40.27 32.76 -31.89
C GLY A 17 -38.85 32.99 -31.38
N ARG A 18 -38.36 34.24 -31.42
CA ARG A 18 -37.04 34.62 -30.92
C ARG A 18 -36.92 34.40 -29.41
N THR A 19 -37.90 34.88 -28.64
CA THR A 19 -37.90 34.73 -27.18
C THR A 19 -38.00 33.27 -26.76
N GLU A 20 -38.85 32.48 -27.40
CA GLU A 20 -38.95 31.03 -27.17
C GLU A 20 -37.66 30.29 -27.53
N GLY A 21 -37.03 30.63 -28.66
CA GLY A 21 -35.78 30.01 -29.10
C GLY A 21 -34.63 30.24 -28.11
N ILE A 22 -34.48 31.47 -27.62
CA ILE A 22 -33.48 31.82 -26.60
C ILE A 22 -33.76 31.05 -25.30
N ALA A 23 -35.01 31.02 -24.85
CA ALA A 23 -35.39 30.33 -23.62
C ALA A 23 -35.10 28.83 -23.70
N LYS A 24 -35.54 28.16 -24.78
CA LYS A 24 -35.32 26.72 -25.01
C LYS A 24 -33.84 26.39 -25.13
N GLY A 25 -33.07 27.20 -25.87
CA GLY A 25 -31.62 27.01 -26.01
C GLY A 25 -30.89 27.14 -24.67
N ALA A 26 -31.22 28.17 -23.89
CA ALA A 26 -30.60 28.38 -22.58
C ALA A 26 -30.99 27.29 -21.57
N GLU A 27 -32.24 26.81 -21.61
CA GLU A 27 -32.68 25.68 -20.80
C GLU A 27 -31.95 24.38 -21.17
N ALA A 28 -31.88 24.06 -22.46
CA ALA A 28 -31.17 22.88 -22.95
C ALA A 28 -29.68 22.90 -22.55
N GLU A 29 -29.02 24.05 -22.68
CA GLU A 29 -27.61 24.16 -22.32
C GLU A 29 -27.39 24.07 -20.81
N ARG A 30 -28.25 24.68 -19.99
CA ARG A 30 -28.20 24.51 -18.53
C ARG A 30 -28.42 23.06 -18.12
N ALA A 31 -29.35 22.35 -18.78
CA ALA A 31 -29.61 20.94 -18.51
C ALA A 31 -28.41 20.07 -18.88
N ARG A 32 -27.75 20.34 -20.02
CA ARG A 32 -26.51 19.67 -20.42
C ARG A 32 -25.41 19.88 -19.39
N ILE A 33 -25.14 21.14 -19.02
CA ILE A 33 -24.12 21.50 -18.01
C ILE A 33 -24.43 20.82 -16.67
N ARG A 34 -25.69 20.87 -16.22
CA ARG A 34 -26.11 20.20 -14.97
C ARG A 34 -25.81 18.70 -15.03
N GLY A 35 -26.22 18.02 -16.09
CA GLY A 35 -25.99 16.59 -16.24
C GLY A 35 -24.50 16.22 -16.26
N VAL A 36 -23.63 17.06 -16.84
CA VAL A 36 -22.18 16.86 -16.76
C VAL A 36 -21.66 17.06 -15.33
N LEU A 37 -22.11 18.12 -14.65
CA LEU A 37 -21.70 18.43 -13.27
C LEU A 37 -22.19 17.39 -12.25
N ASP A 38 -23.28 16.68 -12.52
CA ASP A 38 -23.80 15.61 -11.64
C ASP A 38 -22.82 14.42 -11.52
N HIS A 39 -21.82 14.34 -12.40
CA HIS A 39 -20.74 13.35 -12.29
C HIS A 39 -19.57 13.79 -11.40
N ARG A 40 -19.63 14.97 -10.74
CA ARG A 40 -18.58 15.48 -9.86
C ARG A 40 -18.19 14.47 -8.79
N MET A 41 -16.89 14.24 -8.67
CA MET A 41 -16.30 13.37 -7.66
C MET A 41 -14.86 13.78 -7.35
N ALA A 42 -14.39 13.40 -6.16
CA ALA A 42 -13.06 13.72 -5.66
C ALA A 42 -11.95 13.28 -6.64
N GLY A 43 -11.06 14.20 -6.97
CA GLY A 43 -9.90 13.96 -7.84
C GLY A 43 -10.18 14.08 -9.34
N HIS A 44 -11.43 14.36 -9.74
CA HIS A 44 -11.84 14.53 -11.15
C HIS A 44 -12.53 15.87 -11.42
N GLU A 45 -12.48 16.82 -10.50
CA GLU A 45 -13.16 18.11 -10.59
C GLU A 45 -12.72 18.89 -11.83
N GLU A 46 -11.42 18.96 -12.12
CA GLU A 46 -10.90 19.71 -13.27
C GLU A 46 -11.35 19.10 -14.61
N LEU A 47 -11.36 17.76 -14.70
CA LEU A 47 -11.87 17.07 -15.88
C LEU A 47 -13.35 17.42 -16.10
N ILE A 48 -14.16 17.38 -15.05
CA ILE A 48 -15.60 17.60 -15.14
C ILE A 48 -15.91 19.06 -15.44
N ASP A 49 -15.17 20.00 -14.86
CA ASP A 49 -15.29 21.42 -15.21
C ASP A 49 -14.97 21.66 -16.69
N ARG A 50 -13.89 21.06 -17.20
CA ARG A 50 -13.54 21.16 -18.62
C ARG A 50 -14.65 20.64 -19.53
N LEU A 51 -15.24 19.49 -19.20
CA LEU A 51 -16.32 18.88 -19.97
C LEU A 51 -17.64 19.65 -19.85
N ALA A 52 -17.90 20.28 -18.71
CA ALA A 52 -19.09 21.09 -18.52
C ALA A 52 -19.06 22.33 -19.42
N PHE A 53 -17.88 22.95 -19.57
CA PHE A 53 -17.71 24.22 -20.28
C PHE A 53 -17.18 24.11 -21.73
N ASP A 54 -16.99 22.91 -22.27
CA ASP A 54 -16.54 22.71 -23.66
C ASP A 54 -17.62 22.95 -24.73
N GLY A 55 -18.89 23.11 -24.32
CA GLY A 55 -20.04 23.36 -25.18
C GLY A 55 -20.47 22.19 -26.08
N THR A 56 -19.87 21.00 -25.95
CA THR A 56 -20.13 19.87 -26.87
C THR A 56 -20.32 18.53 -26.16
N THR A 57 -19.74 18.34 -24.98
CA THR A 57 -19.85 17.07 -24.27
C THR A 57 -21.25 16.87 -23.71
N SER A 58 -21.88 15.74 -24.04
CA SER A 58 -23.14 15.32 -23.42
C SER A 58 -22.89 14.69 -22.04
N PRO A 59 -23.91 14.63 -21.16
CA PRO A 59 -23.79 13.94 -19.87
C PRO A 59 -23.27 12.50 -19.99
N ASP A 60 -23.79 11.71 -20.93
CA ASP A 60 -23.35 10.32 -21.14
C ASP A 60 -21.89 10.23 -21.59
N ALA A 61 -21.45 11.15 -22.45
CA ALA A 61 -20.05 11.22 -22.88
C ALA A 61 -19.13 11.65 -21.72
N ALA A 62 -19.59 12.55 -20.85
CA ALA A 62 -18.87 12.90 -19.64
C ALA A 62 -18.75 11.72 -18.68
N ALA A 63 -19.84 10.97 -18.45
CA ALA A 63 -19.83 9.77 -17.62
C ALA A 63 -18.77 8.75 -18.12
N ALA A 64 -18.74 8.50 -19.42
CA ALA A 64 -17.77 7.59 -20.02
C ALA A 64 -16.31 8.06 -19.82
N GLN A 65 -16.06 9.37 -19.94
CA GLN A 65 -14.73 9.95 -19.74
C GLN A 65 -14.29 9.90 -18.27
N VAL A 66 -15.18 10.22 -17.33
CA VAL A 66 -14.92 10.13 -15.89
C VAL A 66 -14.65 8.68 -15.49
N LEU A 67 -15.47 7.73 -15.94
CA LEU A 67 -15.24 6.30 -15.67
C LEU A 67 -13.91 5.81 -16.23
N LYS A 68 -13.49 6.30 -17.40
CA LYS A 68 -12.18 5.99 -17.97
C LYS A 68 -11.04 6.55 -17.10
N ALA A 69 -11.15 7.81 -16.68
CA ALA A 69 -10.16 8.47 -15.83
C ALA A 69 -10.05 7.77 -14.47
N GLU A 70 -11.18 7.44 -13.85
CA GLU A 70 -11.24 6.75 -12.56
C GLU A 70 -10.65 5.33 -12.64
N LYS A 71 -10.92 4.58 -13.71
CA LYS A 71 -10.27 3.28 -13.94
C LYS A 71 -8.76 3.41 -14.05
N ALA A 72 -8.25 4.43 -14.75
CA ALA A 72 -6.82 4.67 -14.85
C ALA A 72 -6.21 5.01 -13.49
N ALA A 73 -6.86 5.89 -12.72
CA ALA A 73 -6.43 6.25 -11.36
C ALA A 73 -6.36 5.01 -10.45
N ARG A 74 -7.35 4.10 -10.53
CA ARG A 74 -7.35 2.84 -9.76
C ARG A 74 -6.19 1.92 -10.11
N VAL A 75 -5.83 1.82 -11.40
CA VAL A 75 -4.68 1.03 -11.83
C VAL A 75 -3.39 1.60 -11.26
N THR A 76 -3.21 2.93 -11.29
CA THR A 76 -2.06 3.59 -10.66
C THR A 76 -2.02 3.35 -9.16
N THR A 77 -3.13 3.54 -8.45
CA THR A 77 -3.21 3.28 -7.00
C THR A 77 -2.88 1.84 -6.64
N LEU A 78 -3.36 0.87 -7.43
CA LEU A 78 -3.00 -0.53 -7.24
C LEU A 78 -1.50 -0.76 -7.41
N GLY A 79 -0.89 -0.18 -8.44
CA GLY A 79 0.56 -0.25 -8.66
C GLY A 79 1.33 0.31 -7.46
N ASN A 80 0.96 1.49 -6.99
CA ASN A 80 1.59 2.10 -5.82
C ASN A 80 1.45 1.23 -4.57
N LEU A 81 0.27 0.66 -4.32
CA LEU A 81 0.04 -0.19 -3.16
C LEU A 81 0.85 -1.50 -3.22
N LEU A 82 1.05 -2.04 -4.43
CA LEU A 82 1.93 -3.21 -4.64
C LEU A 82 3.40 -2.87 -4.41
N GLU A 83 3.84 -1.68 -4.83
CA GLU A 83 5.20 -1.20 -4.57
C GLU A 83 5.44 -0.94 -3.08
N ASP A 84 4.50 -0.27 -2.40
CA ASP A 84 4.54 -0.01 -0.95
C ASP A 84 4.53 -1.32 -0.14
N GLY A 85 3.80 -2.33 -0.63
CA GLY A 85 3.71 -3.65 -0.02
C GLY A 85 4.98 -4.50 -0.17
N LYS A 86 5.99 -4.06 -0.94
CA LYS A 86 7.27 -4.76 -1.02
C LYS A 86 7.98 -4.64 0.32
N VAL A 87 7.94 -5.72 1.09
CA VAL A 87 8.67 -5.82 2.35
C VAL A 87 10.15 -5.52 2.09
N PRO A 88 10.72 -4.46 2.68
CA PRO A 88 12.14 -4.19 2.51
C PRO A 88 12.91 -5.42 3.00
N ALA A 89 13.98 -5.77 2.27
CA ALA A 89 14.81 -6.90 2.63
C ALA A 89 15.14 -6.82 4.12
N ARG A 90 14.81 -7.88 4.87
CA ARG A 90 15.07 -7.94 6.31
C ARG A 90 16.53 -7.59 6.51
N VAL A 91 16.78 -6.45 7.14
CA VAL A 91 18.12 -6.07 7.56
C VAL A 91 18.58 -7.21 8.46
N LYS A 92 19.59 -7.96 8.00
CA LYS A 92 20.25 -8.92 8.90
C LYS A 92 20.66 -8.09 10.11
N PRO A 93 20.29 -8.48 11.34
CA PRO A 93 20.76 -7.77 12.51
C PRO A 93 22.27 -7.64 12.35
N SER A 94 22.75 -6.39 12.36
CA SER A 94 24.17 -6.11 12.25
C SER A 94 24.84 -6.97 13.32
N SER A 95 25.63 -7.95 12.92
CA SER A 95 26.47 -8.75 13.82
C SER A 95 27.63 -7.91 14.39
N SER A 96 27.42 -6.60 14.55
CA SER A 96 28.36 -5.64 15.12
C SER A 96 28.02 -5.29 16.57
N ILE A 97 27.17 -6.07 17.25
CA ILE A 97 27.58 -6.45 18.60
C ILE A 97 28.59 -7.55 18.37
N GLU A 98 29.83 -7.11 18.39
CA GLU A 98 31.00 -7.95 18.41
C GLU A 98 30.69 -9.26 19.10
N ASP A 99 30.77 -10.32 18.31
CA ASP A 99 31.34 -11.56 18.80
C ASP A 99 32.79 -11.27 19.23
N ARG A 100 32.93 -10.56 20.36
CA ARG A 100 34.14 -10.48 21.16
C ARG A 100 34.18 -11.68 22.12
N GLY A 101 33.70 -12.85 21.68
CA GLY A 101 33.57 -14.03 22.53
C GLY A 101 33.87 -15.38 21.89
N ALA A 102 34.04 -15.47 20.56
CA ALA A 102 34.35 -16.74 19.88
C ALA A 102 35.73 -16.78 19.20
N GLU A 103 36.62 -15.81 19.47
CA GLU A 103 38.05 -16.04 19.29
C GLU A 103 38.63 -16.68 20.56
N SER A 104 38.56 -18.00 20.58
CA SER A 104 39.49 -18.85 21.32
C SER A 104 39.61 -18.60 22.84
N ASP A 105 38.65 -19.10 23.61
CA ASP A 105 38.92 -19.47 25.00
C ASP A 105 39.93 -20.64 25.11
N SER A 106 40.67 -20.99 24.03
CA SER A 106 41.77 -21.96 24.09
C SER A 106 42.91 -21.51 25.00
N HIS A 107 42.97 -20.24 25.37
CA HIS A 107 43.90 -19.69 26.37
C HIS A 107 43.36 -19.71 27.80
N LEU A 108 42.06 -19.97 28.02
CA LEU A 108 41.47 -20.07 29.36
C LEU A 108 41.53 -21.50 29.87
N SER A 109 41.65 -21.63 31.20
CA SER A 109 41.59 -22.93 31.87
C SER A 109 40.27 -23.65 31.54
N VAL A 110 40.27 -24.98 31.60
CA VAL A 110 39.05 -25.78 31.34
C VAL A 110 37.95 -25.35 32.31
N GLU A 111 38.32 -25.00 33.53
CA GLU A 111 37.45 -24.55 34.62
C GLU A 111 36.75 -23.23 34.31
N ASP A 112 37.48 -22.23 33.79
CA ASP A 112 36.90 -20.92 33.45
C ASP A 112 35.94 -21.02 32.27
N ARG A 113 36.28 -21.84 31.27
CA ARG A 113 35.39 -22.15 30.13
C ARG A 113 34.10 -22.84 30.57
N CYS A 114 34.21 -23.80 31.48
CA CYS A 114 33.05 -24.51 31.99
C CYS A 114 32.14 -23.58 32.79
N LYS A 115 32.71 -22.67 33.59
CA LYS A 115 31.95 -21.68 34.35
C LYS A 115 31.21 -20.71 33.43
N ALA A 116 31.88 -20.19 32.41
CA ALA A 116 31.26 -19.30 31.43
C ALA A 116 30.07 -19.96 30.70
N LYS A 117 30.21 -21.24 30.32
CA LYS A 117 29.12 -22.02 29.72
C LYS A 117 27.99 -22.31 30.70
N TRP A 118 28.30 -22.64 31.95
CA TRP A 118 27.33 -22.90 33.02
C TRP A 118 26.45 -21.69 33.33
N ASP A 119 27.05 -20.50 33.42
CA ASP A 119 26.33 -19.26 33.71
C ASP A 119 25.46 -18.81 32.53
N LYS A 120 25.89 -19.11 31.29
CA LYS A 120 25.21 -18.70 30.05
C LYS A 120 24.07 -19.63 29.63
N ASP A 121 24.20 -20.94 29.83
CA ASP A 121 23.25 -21.93 29.32
C ASP A 121 22.45 -22.61 30.45
N SER A 122 21.14 -22.36 30.51
CA SER A 122 20.24 -23.00 31.48
C SER A 122 20.04 -24.50 31.22
N LYS A 123 20.32 -24.98 30.00
CA LYS A 123 20.22 -26.40 29.65
C LYS A 123 21.34 -27.21 30.28
N VAL A 124 22.57 -26.68 30.29
CA VAL A 124 23.72 -27.32 30.96
C VAL A 124 23.44 -27.47 32.46
N ARG A 125 22.80 -26.46 33.08
CA ARG A 125 22.35 -26.52 34.48
C ARG A 125 21.26 -27.56 34.75
N GLY A 126 20.52 -27.96 33.72
CA GLY A 126 19.51 -29.02 33.81
C GLY A 126 20.08 -30.43 33.58
N GLU A 127 21.21 -30.55 32.88
CA GLU A 127 21.84 -31.84 32.54
C GLU A 127 22.84 -32.32 33.60
N PHE A 128 23.41 -31.41 34.39
CA PHE A 128 24.37 -31.72 35.44
C PHE A 128 23.91 -31.15 36.79
N ILE A 129 24.16 -31.89 37.87
CA ILE A 129 23.69 -31.55 39.23
C ILE A 129 24.43 -30.33 39.78
N ASP A 130 25.72 -30.18 39.47
CA ASP A 130 26.56 -29.06 39.88
C ASP A 130 27.65 -28.74 38.84
N LEU A 131 28.26 -27.55 38.97
CA LEU A 131 29.37 -27.12 38.11
C LEU A 131 30.57 -28.06 38.21
N ALA A 132 30.79 -28.71 39.36
CA ALA A 132 31.85 -29.68 39.56
C ALA A 132 31.68 -30.91 38.65
N SER A 133 30.47 -31.45 38.55
CA SER A 133 30.14 -32.57 37.65
C SER A 133 30.33 -32.20 36.19
N TYR A 134 29.95 -30.98 35.81
CA TYR A 134 30.14 -30.49 34.45
C TYR A 134 31.63 -30.31 34.09
N THR A 135 32.42 -29.69 34.98
CA THR A 135 33.87 -29.53 34.77
C THR A 135 34.61 -30.88 34.70
N ALA A 136 34.20 -31.86 35.53
CA ALA A 136 34.76 -33.20 35.49
C ALA A 136 34.42 -33.93 34.18
N PHE A 137 33.19 -33.77 33.67
CA PHE A 137 32.78 -34.32 32.37
C PHE A 137 33.62 -33.75 31.22
N GLU A 138 33.80 -32.42 31.16
CA GLU A 138 34.59 -31.77 30.11
C GLU A 138 36.09 -32.17 30.19
N LYS A 139 36.64 -32.33 31.41
CA LYS A 139 38.01 -32.86 31.61
C LYS A 139 38.15 -34.30 31.12
N ALA A 140 37.22 -35.18 31.47
CA ALA A 140 37.25 -36.57 31.05
C ALA A 140 36.96 -36.72 29.54
N GLN A 141 36.17 -35.82 28.95
CA GLN A 141 36.00 -35.73 27.50
C GLN A 141 37.29 -35.30 26.81
N ALA A 142 37.98 -34.27 27.33
CA ALA A 142 39.27 -33.82 26.81
C ALA A 142 40.36 -34.88 26.96
N ALA A 143 40.31 -35.70 28.02
CA ALA A 143 41.19 -36.84 28.23
C ALA A 143 40.80 -38.10 27.42
N GLY A 144 39.71 -38.06 26.63
CA GLY A 144 39.24 -39.19 25.83
C GLY A 144 38.68 -40.36 26.63
N GLN A 145 38.34 -40.14 27.91
CA GLN A 145 37.87 -41.18 28.83
C GLN A 145 36.35 -41.40 28.78
N ILE A 146 35.62 -40.58 28.04
CA ILE A 146 34.16 -40.67 27.90
C ILE A 146 33.77 -41.29 26.57
N ARG A 147 32.92 -42.31 26.62
CA ARG A 147 32.25 -42.88 25.45
C ARG A 147 30.76 -42.61 25.51
N ILE A 148 30.28 -41.69 24.68
CA ILE A 148 28.85 -41.36 24.57
C ILE A 148 28.17 -42.45 23.75
N LEU A 149 27.33 -43.26 24.40
CA LEU A 149 26.59 -44.34 23.73
C LEU A 149 25.27 -43.78 23.20
N GLY A 150 25.18 -43.57 21.88
CA GLY A 150 23.92 -43.22 21.21
C GLY A 150 23.02 -44.45 21.03
N LYS A 151 21.69 -44.25 20.99
CA LYS A 151 20.75 -45.32 20.65
C LYS A 151 21.04 -45.80 19.22
N LYS A 152 21.32 -47.11 19.08
CA LYS A 152 21.34 -47.78 17.78
C LYS A 152 19.91 -47.79 17.25
N SER A 153 19.62 -47.00 16.22
CA SER A 153 18.37 -47.13 15.47
C SER A 153 18.26 -48.59 14.98
N ALA A 154 17.25 -49.31 15.44
CA ALA A 154 16.92 -50.67 15.03
C ALA A 154 15.87 -50.62 13.93
#